data_AF-A0AAU7EDC8-F1
#
_entry.id   AF-A0AAU7EDC8-F1
#
_cell.length_a   1.000
_cell.length_b   1.000
_cell.length_c   1.000
_cell.angle_alpha   90.00
_cell.angle_beta   90.00
_cell.angle_gamma   90.00
#
_symmetry.space_group_name_H-M   'P 1'
#
loop_
_entity.id
_entity.type
_entity.pdbx_description
1 polymer ?
#
loop_
_entity_poly.entity_id
_entity_poly.type
_entity_poly.pdbx_seq_one_letter_code
_entity_poly.pdbx_strand_id
1 'polypeptide(L)'
;MRKLFGILLFSLSTIICFGQESIEVVYNQDYSVKLNGVSVNNETTYQEIVEALGEPEIYKEHPTGKINYRYPDLGLVFHTVNGKLLTLAFNFNWDGDKNFPNKTFEGVLKIGETVINKVTRESIINELVSFEIKCIMPGMCMNNPKEIKNPILLGFKDDLITQLAIEFH
;
A
#
# COMPACT_ATOMS: atom_id res chain seq x y z
N MET A 1 17.77 -61.23 23.38
CA MET A 1 18.52 -61.23 22.10
C MET A 1 17.70 -60.46 21.06
N ARG A 2 18.34 -59.50 20.38
CA ARG A 2 17.96 -58.82 19.10
C ARG A 2 16.60 -58.10 19.08
N LYS A 3 16.55 -56.77 19.26
CA LYS A 3 16.85 -55.71 18.25
C LYS A 3 16.10 -55.89 16.92
N LEU A 4 15.06 -55.09 16.71
CA LEU A 4 14.58 -54.58 15.42
C LEU A 4 13.56 -53.47 15.78
N PHE A 5 13.97 -52.21 16.00
CA PHE A 5 14.29 -51.19 15.01
C PHE A 5 13.28 -51.14 13.86
N GLY A 6 12.40 -50.13 13.93
CA GLY A 6 11.42 -49.77 12.90
C GLY A 6 10.84 -48.39 13.18
N ILE A 7 11.72 -47.41 13.41
CA ILE A 7 11.39 -45.98 13.41
C ILE A 7 11.02 -45.61 11.98
N LEU A 8 9.74 -45.38 11.71
CA LEU A 8 9.31 -44.65 10.51
C LEU A 8 7.90 -44.06 10.71
N LEU A 9 7.81 -42.98 11.50
CA LEU A 9 6.74 -41.99 11.36
C LEU A 9 7.38 -40.61 11.27
N PHE A 10 8.00 -40.37 10.11
CA PHE A 10 8.12 -39.03 9.54
C PHE A 10 6.74 -38.68 8.97
N SER A 11 5.79 -38.33 9.85
CA SER A 11 4.52 -37.75 9.41
C SER A 11 4.78 -36.31 8.96
N LEU A 12 5.00 -36.19 7.65
CA LEU A 12 4.70 -35.07 6.79
C LEU A 12 4.84 -33.69 7.42
N SER A 13 6.00 -33.11 7.14
CA SER A 13 6.15 -31.70 6.83
C SER A 13 5.08 -31.23 5.83
N THR A 14 3.91 -30.80 6.30
CA THR A 14 3.12 -29.81 5.57
C THR A 14 3.74 -28.45 5.89
N ILE A 15 4.82 -28.13 5.18
CA ILE A 15 5.17 -26.73 4.94
C ILE A 15 3.98 -26.20 4.14
N ILE A 16 3.02 -25.59 4.84
CA ILE A 16 2.04 -24.73 4.20
C ILE A 16 2.87 -23.54 3.72
N CYS A 17 3.40 -23.68 2.51
CA CYS A 17 3.84 -22.56 1.73
C CYS A 17 2.57 -21.77 1.45
N PHE A 18 2.19 -20.89 2.37
CA PHE A 18 1.34 -19.77 2.05
C PHE A 18 2.12 -19.02 0.98
N GLY A 19 1.81 -19.28 -0.30
CA GLY A 19 2.16 -18.35 -1.35
C GLY A 19 1.55 -17.04 -0.90
N GLN A 20 2.39 -16.10 -0.48
CA GLN A 20 1.93 -14.79 -0.07
C GLN A 20 1.24 -14.22 -1.30
N GLU A 21 -0.09 -14.13 -1.26
CA GLU A 21 -0.83 -13.47 -2.32
C GLU A 21 -0.21 -12.07 -2.45
N SER A 22 0.21 -11.72 -3.67
CA SER A 22 0.81 -10.42 -3.92
C SER A 22 -0.15 -9.35 -3.43
N ILE A 23 0.34 -8.39 -2.64
CA ILE A 23 -0.49 -7.33 -2.06
C ILE A 23 -1.27 -6.66 -3.19
N GLU A 24 -2.60 -6.66 -3.12
CA GLU A 24 -3.46 -5.99 -4.08
C GLU A 24 -4.14 -4.79 -3.42
N VAL A 25 -4.01 -3.63 -4.05
CA VAL A 25 -4.69 -2.40 -3.67
C VAL A 25 -5.54 -1.93 -4.82
N VAL A 26 -6.84 -1.75 -4.59
CA VAL A 26 -7.79 -1.29 -5.61
C VAL A 26 -8.48 -0.03 -5.12
N TYR A 27 -8.27 1.06 -5.86
CA TYR A 27 -8.97 2.32 -5.71
C TYR A 27 -10.15 2.36 -6.70
N ASN A 28 -11.37 2.21 -6.21
CA ASN A 28 -12.55 2.00 -7.03
C ASN A 28 -13.14 3.33 -7.53
N GLN A 29 -14.01 3.26 -8.54
CA GLN A 29 -14.66 4.42 -9.16
C GLN A 29 -15.55 5.23 -8.21
N ASP A 30 -16.02 4.61 -7.12
CA ASP A 30 -16.77 5.25 -6.02
C ASP A 30 -15.84 5.79 -4.91
N TYR A 31 -14.53 5.82 -5.17
CA TYR A 31 -13.47 6.25 -4.26
C TYR A 31 -13.32 5.37 -3.00
N SER A 32 -13.93 4.18 -3.00
CA SER A 32 -13.66 3.16 -1.98
C SER A 32 -12.34 2.44 -2.26
N VAL A 33 -11.72 1.93 -1.20
CA VAL A 33 -10.39 1.29 -1.29
C VAL A 33 -10.48 -0.12 -0.76
N LYS A 34 -9.91 -1.06 -1.51
CA LYS A 34 -9.72 -2.44 -1.07
C LYS A 34 -8.24 -2.75 -0.93
N LEU A 35 -7.87 -3.42 0.15
CA LEU A 35 -6.57 -4.01 0.41
C LEU A 35 -6.75 -5.52 0.54
N ASN A 36 -6.13 -6.30 -0.35
CA ASN A 36 -6.29 -7.76 -0.44
C ASN A 36 -7.77 -8.18 -0.45
N GLY A 37 -8.60 -7.45 -1.21
CA GLY A 37 -10.04 -7.67 -1.32
C GLY A 37 -10.91 -7.14 -0.16
N VAL A 38 -10.30 -6.74 0.96
CA VAL A 38 -11.00 -6.21 2.14
C VAL A 38 -11.14 -4.69 2.03
N SER A 39 -12.32 -4.14 2.31
CA SER A 39 -12.53 -2.69 2.31
C SER A 39 -11.78 -2.02 3.45
N VAL A 40 -11.03 -0.95 3.16
CA VAL A 40 -10.36 -0.11 4.15
C VAL A 40 -10.89 1.32 4.11
N ASN A 41 -10.93 1.98 5.27
CA ASN A 41 -11.43 3.35 5.42
C ASN A 41 -10.80 4.04 6.66
N ASN A 42 -11.27 5.24 7.02
CA ASN A 42 -10.80 6.00 8.19
C ASN A 42 -11.15 5.37 9.56
N GLU A 43 -11.95 4.31 9.58
CA GLU A 43 -12.26 3.52 10.77
C GLU A 43 -11.35 2.29 10.92
N THR A 44 -10.64 1.90 9.85
CA THR A 44 -9.70 0.77 9.85
C THR A 44 -8.59 0.99 10.87
N THR A 45 -8.35 -0.01 11.70
CA THR A 45 -7.40 0.03 12.82
C THR A 45 -6.01 -0.44 12.40
N TYR A 46 -5.01 -0.13 13.23
CA TYR A 46 -3.66 -0.70 13.10
C TYR A 46 -3.69 -2.23 12.99
N GLN A 47 -4.42 -2.91 13.87
CA GLN A 47 -4.52 -4.36 13.90
C GLN A 47 -5.06 -4.94 12.58
N GLU A 48 -6.09 -4.34 11.99
CA GLU A 48 -6.64 -4.80 10.70
C GLU A 48 -5.62 -4.67 9.55
N ILE A 49 -4.78 -3.63 9.56
CA ILE A 49 -3.69 -3.49 8.58
C ILE A 49 -2.61 -4.54 8.80
N VAL A 50 -2.27 -4.83 10.06
CA VAL A 50 -1.28 -5.86 10.42
C VAL A 50 -1.75 -7.26 10.04
N GLU A 51 -3.03 -7.56 10.25
CA GLU A 51 -3.63 -8.82 9.82
C GLU A 51 -3.56 -9.01 8.29
N ALA A 52 -3.65 -7.92 7.53
CA ALA A 52 -3.59 -7.95 6.08
C ALA A 52 -2.17 -7.99 5.50
N LEU A 53 -1.18 -7.36 6.15
CA LEU A 53 0.16 -7.12 5.58
C LEU A 53 1.32 -7.66 6.42
N GLY A 54 1.08 -8.14 7.63
CA GLY A 54 2.10 -8.48 8.62
C GLY A 54 2.52 -7.28 9.49
N GLU A 55 3.54 -7.45 10.32
CA GLU A 55 4.00 -6.39 11.23
C GLU A 55 4.88 -5.35 10.50
N PRO A 56 4.58 -4.05 10.62
CA PRO A 56 5.43 -2.98 10.10
C PRO A 56 6.53 -2.57 11.08
N GLU A 57 7.47 -1.77 10.60
CA GLU A 57 8.37 -0.98 11.42
C GLU A 57 7.71 0.35 11.82
N ILE A 58 7.82 0.74 13.10
CA ILE A 58 7.49 2.10 13.53
C ILE A 58 8.62 3.03 13.09
N TYR A 59 8.32 3.94 12.16
CA TYR A 59 9.30 4.91 11.67
C TYR A 59 9.33 6.17 12.54
N LYS A 60 8.16 6.69 12.90
CA LYS A 60 8.06 7.95 13.64
C LYS A 60 6.76 8.07 14.40
N GLU A 61 6.86 8.47 15.66
CA GLU A 61 5.72 8.84 16.50
C GLU A 61 5.68 10.36 16.67
N HIS A 62 4.46 10.90 16.66
CA HIS A 62 4.21 12.33 16.84
C HIS A 62 3.36 12.56 18.11
N PRO A 63 3.60 13.65 18.86
CA PRO A 63 2.79 14.00 20.04
C PRO A 63 1.29 14.17 19.76
N THR A 64 0.90 14.35 18.50
CA THR A 64 -0.50 14.49 18.05
C THR A 64 -1.26 13.16 17.98
N GLY A 65 -0.65 12.05 18.42
CA GLY A 65 -1.22 10.71 18.27
C GLY A 65 -1.09 10.14 16.85
N LYS A 66 -0.35 10.83 15.96
CA LYS A 66 0.00 10.31 14.62
C LYS A 66 1.21 9.38 14.73
N ILE A 67 1.12 8.22 14.10
CA ILE A 67 2.23 7.27 13.99
C ILE A 67 2.44 6.91 12.54
N ASN A 68 3.70 6.91 12.11
CA ASN A 68 4.10 6.52 10.76
C ASN A 68 4.77 5.16 10.80
N TYR A 69 4.22 4.23 10.02
CA TYR A 69 4.68 2.87 9.90
C TYR A 69 5.22 2.61 8.49
N ARG A 70 6.17 1.69 8.38
CA ARG A 70 6.76 1.30 7.10
C ARG A 70 6.84 -0.20 6.96
N TYR A 71 6.70 -0.64 5.72
CA TYR A 71 7.15 -1.95 5.28
C TYR A 71 8.30 -1.72 4.30
N PRO A 72 9.57 -1.68 4.78
CA PRO A 72 10.70 -1.34 3.95
C PRO A 72 10.85 -2.26 2.74
N ASP A 73 10.60 -3.54 2.94
CA ASP A 73 10.70 -4.56 1.89
C ASP A 73 9.57 -4.48 0.87
N LEU A 74 8.42 -3.94 1.25
CA LEU A 74 7.24 -3.85 0.40
C LEU A 74 7.10 -2.50 -0.31
N GLY A 75 7.97 -1.51 -0.05
CA GLY A 75 7.84 -0.17 -0.63
C GLY A 75 6.55 0.56 -0.19
N LEU A 76 6.02 0.23 0.99
CA LEU A 76 4.73 0.70 1.51
C LEU A 76 4.91 1.49 2.81
N VAL A 77 4.11 2.54 2.97
CA VAL A 77 3.98 3.33 4.19
C VAL A 77 2.51 3.41 4.56
N PHE A 78 2.21 3.38 5.86
CA PHE A 78 0.90 3.83 6.32
C PHE A 78 1.01 4.70 7.55
N HIS A 79 0.01 5.55 7.73
CA HIS A 79 -0.09 6.42 8.89
C HIS A 79 -1.37 6.10 9.64
N THR A 80 -1.30 6.16 10.96
CA THR A 80 -2.51 6.19 11.80
C THR A 80 -2.57 7.48 12.59
N VAL A 81 -3.77 7.93 12.93
CA VAL A 81 -4.01 8.92 13.99
C VAL A 81 -4.96 8.32 15.02
N ASN A 82 -4.60 8.36 16.30
CA ASN A 82 -5.37 7.74 17.37
C ASN A 82 -5.71 6.25 17.11
N GLY A 83 -4.78 5.51 16.50
CA GLY A 83 -4.93 4.09 16.17
C GLY A 83 -5.74 3.77 14.91
N LYS A 84 -6.27 4.78 14.21
CA LYS A 84 -7.06 4.60 12.98
C LYS A 84 -6.31 5.06 11.74
N LEU A 85 -6.55 4.40 10.61
CA LEU A 85 -5.90 4.64 9.34
C LEU A 85 -6.14 6.07 8.85
N LEU A 86 -5.05 6.75 8.51
CA LEU A 86 -5.05 8.10 7.95
C LEU A 86 -4.52 8.12 6.52
N THR A 87 -3.55 7.27 6.20
CA THR A 87 -2.90 7.26 4.88
C THR A 87 -2.40 5.86 4.55
N LEU A 88 -2.55 5.44 3.29
CA LEU A 88 -1.78 4.36 2.67
C LEU A 88 -0.96 4.97 1.53
N ALA A 89 0.35 4.72 1.49
CA ALA A 89 1.20 5.28 0.45
C ALA A 89 2.24 4.27 -0.05
N PHE A 90 2.60 4.42 -1.32
CA PHE A 90 3.35 3.42 -2.08
C PHE A 90 4.48 4.13 -2.84
N ASN A 91 5.69 3.61 -2.74
CA ASN A 91 6.85 4.12 -3.46
C ASN A 91 7.08 3.27 -4.72
N PHE A 92 7.11 3.88 -5.90
CA PHE A 92 7.37 3.21 -7.17
C PHE A 92 8.79 3.48 -7.67
N ASN A 93 9.23 4.73 -7.63
CA ASN A 93 10.59 5.16 -7.94
C ASN A 93 11.10 6.11 -6.85
N TRP A 94 12.33 5.87 -6.38
CA TRP A 94 12.95 6.70 -5.36
C TRP A 94 13.26 8.11 -5.89
N ASP A 95 12.68 9.13 -5.24
CA ASP A 95 12.87 10.54 -5.61
C ASP A 95 13.70 11.34 -4.60
N GLY A 96 14.03 10.73 -3.45
CA GLY A 96 14.78 11.34 -2.36
C GLY A 96 13.96 11.55 -1.08
N ASP A 97 12.65 11.29 -1.07
CA ASP A 97 11.83 11.46 0.12
C ASP A 97 12.08 10.39 1.18
N LYS A 98 12.84 10.77 2.20
CA LYS A 98 13.15 9.93 3.37
C LYS A 98 11.92 9.45 4.14
N ASN A 99 10.73 9.97 3.88
CA ASN A 99 9.46 9.48 4.43
C ASN A 99 9.00 8.13 3.86
N PHE A 100 9.57 7.70 2.73
CA PHE A 100 9.28 6.43 2.08
C PHE A 100 10.46 5.45 2.19
N PRO A 101 10.20 4.13 2.11
CA PRO A 101 11.22 3.15 1.77
C PRO A 101 11.83 3.47 0.41
N ASN A 102 13.11 3.16 0.24
CA ASN A 102 13.80 3.32 -1.05
C ASN A 102 13.50 2.19 -2.05
N LYS A 103 12.74 1.16 -1.63
CA LYS A 103 12.32 0.07 -2.50
C LYS A 103 11.03 0.41 -3.25
N THR A 104 10.92 -0.12 -4.46
CA THR A 104 9.69 -0.13 -5.24
C THR A 104 8.64 -0.99 -4.55
N PHE A 105 7.37 -0.58 -4.67
CA PHE A 105 6.22 -1.28 -4.15
C PHE A 105 6.14 -2.70 -4.73
N GLU A 106 6.10 -3.69 -3.84
CA GLU A 106 6.01 -5.11 -4.20
C GLU A 106 4.56 -5.59 -4.11
N GLY A 107 3.75 -5.15 -5.07
CA GLY A 107 2.34 -5.53 -5.17
C GLY A 107 1.69 -5.00 -6.45
N VAL A 108 0.37 -5.09 -6.50
CA VAL A 108 -0.45 -4.59 -7.60
C VAL A 108 -1.32 -3.46 -7.06
N LEU A 109 -1.13 -2.25 -7.59
CA LEU A 109 -2.01 -1.12 -7.32
C LEU A 109 -2.83 -0.81 -8.57
N LYS A 110 -4.15 -0.71 -8.41
CA LYS A 110 -5.09 -0.34 -9.46
C LYS A 110 -5.87 0.91 -9.10
N ILE A 111 -6.06 1.80 -10.07
CA ILE A 111 -7.02 2.91 -10.03
C ILE A 111 -8.09 2.57 -11.07
N GLY A 112 -9.26 2.12 -10.62
CA GLY A 112 -10.24 1.43 -11.47
C GLY A 112 -9.60 0.16 -12.07
N GLU A 113 -9.59 0.07 -13.40
CA GLU A 113 -8.96 -1.02 -14.14
C GLU A 113 -7.47 -0.76 -14.46
N THR A 114 -6.98 0.46 -14.21
CA THR A 114 -5.63 0.90 -14.60
C THR A 114 -4.61 0.45 -13.57
N VAL A 115 -3.65 -0.38 -13.99
CA VAL A 115 -2.53 -0.81 -13.16
C VAL A 115 -1.46 0.29 -13.09
N ILE A 116 -1.05 0.63 -11.87
CA ILE A 116 0.03 1.58 -11.59
C ILE A 116 1.29 0.82 -11.21
N ASN A 117 2.42 1.18 -11.82
CA ASN A 117 3.72 0.58 -11.55
C ASN A 117 4.84 1.59 -11.83
N LYS A 118 6.10 1.19 -11.60
CA LYS A 118 7.27 2.05 -11.75
C LYS A 118 7.50 2.64 -13.15
N VAL A 119 6.84 2.13 -14.19
CA VAL A 119 6.94 2.69 -15.56
C VAL A 119 5.72 3.52 -15.95
N THR A 120 4.74 3.67 -15.06
CA THR A 120 3.59 4.55 -15.26
C THR A 120 4.07 5.99 -15.43
N ARG A 121 3.58 6.64 -16.49
CA ARG A 121 3.92 8.02 -16.86
C ARG A 121 2.87 9.02 -16.43
N GLU A 122 3.23 10.30 -16.34
CA GLU A 122 2.31 11.40 -16.00
C GLU A 122 1.13 11.48 -16.99
N SER A 123 1.33 11.05 -18.24
CA SER A 123 0.26 10.95 -19.23
C SER A 123 -0.94 10.09 -18.81
N ILE A 124 -0.78 9.19 -17.82
CA ILE A 124 -1.86 8.35 -17.29
C ILE A 124 -3.04 9.15 -16.73
N ILE A 125 -2.81 10.40 -16.31
CA ILE A 125 -3.86 11.27 -15.78
C ILE A 125 -4.98 11.49 -16.80
N ASN A 126 -4.68 11.46 -18.10
CA ASN A 126 -5.68 11.56 -19.17
C ASN A 126 -6.57 10.30 -19.27
N GLU A 127 -6.09 9.15 -18.81
CA GLU A 127 -6.86 7.89 -18.75
C GLU A 127 -7.72 7.82 -17.48
N LEU A 128 -7.32 8.54 -16.44
CA LEU A 128 -7.99 8.56 -15.13
C LEU A 128 -8.98 9.72 -14.97
N VAL A 129 -9.49 10.29 -16.07
CA VAL A 129 -10.39 11.46 -16.05
C VAL A 129 -11.66 11.22 -15.23
N SER A 130 -12.18 10.00 -15.21
CA SER A 130 -13.35 9.64 -14.40
C SER A 130 -13.12 9.80 -12.89
N PHE A 131 -11.86 9.84 -12.44
CA PHE A 131 -11.49 10.05 -11.04
C PHE A 131 -11.25 11.52 -10.69
N GLU A 132 -11.42 12.43 -11.66
CA GLU A 132 -11.28 13.87 -11.50
C GLU A 132 -9.90 14.31 -10.97
N ILE A 133 -8.87 13.53 -11.25
CA ILE A 133 -7.49 13.82 -10.84
C ILE A 133 -6.93 14.95 -11.71
N LYS A 134 -6.41 15.99 -11.06
CA LYS A 134 -5.83 17.17 -11.73
C LYS A 134 -4.45 17.47 -11.16
N CYS A 135 -3.55 17.93 -12.02
CA CYS A 135 -2.21 18.33 -11.59
C CYS A 135 -2.25 19.73 -10.97
N ILE A 136 -1.96 19.81 -9.67
CA ILE A 136 -2.01 21.04 -8.88
C ILE A 136 -0.70 21.83 -8.94
N MET A 137 0.39 21.14 -9.27
CA MET A 137 1.71 21.69 -9.55
C MET A 137 2.50 20.69 -10.42
N PRO A 138 3.62 21.09 -11.04
CA PRO A 138 4.42 20.18 -11.86
C PRO A 138 4.81 18.92 -11.07
N GLY A 139 4.53 17.75 -11.66
CA GLY A 139 4.83 16.46 -11.04
C GLY A 139 3.95 16.08 -9.85
N MET A 140 2.82 16.75 -9.60
CA MET A 140 1.92 16.40 -8.51
C MET A 140 0.46 16.57 -8.91
N CYS A 141 -0.28 15.47 -8.88
CA CYS A 141 -1.68 15.41 -9.30
C CYS A 141 -2.55 14.76 -8.23
N MET A 142 -3.74 15.31 -8.00
CA MET A 142 -4.69 14.79 -7.02
C MET A 142 -6.14 15.06 -7.43
N ASN A 143 -7.06 14.27 -6.89
CA ASN A 143 -8.49 14.65 -6.91
C ASN A 143 -8.82 15.59 -5.74
N ASN A 144 -10.01 16.19 -5.76
CA ASN A 144 -10.37 17.23 -4.80
C ASN A 144 -10.62 16.64 -3.39
N PRO A 145 -9.77 16.94 -2.39
CA PRO A 145 -9.90 16.34 -1.05
C PRO A 145 -11.12 16.85 -0.26
N LYS A 146 -11.81 17.90 -0.76
CA LYS A 146 -13.03 18.41 -0.14
C LYS A 146 -14.31 17.72 -0.64
N GLU A 147 -14.23 17.06 -1.79
CA GLU A 147 -15.36 16.43 -2.46
C GLU A 147 -15.26 14.91 -2.41
N ILE A 148 -14.04 14.37 -2.41
CA ILE A 148 -13.78 12.94 -2.46
C ILE A 148 -13.45 12.40 -1.06
N LYS A 149 -14.14 11.32 -0.67
CA LYS A 149 -13.98 10.67 0.64
C LYS A 149 -12.55 10.23 0.92
N ASN A 150 -11.94 9.52 -0.02
CA ASN A 150 -10.56 9.05 0.09
C ASN A 150 -9.76 9.66 -1.05
N PRO A 151 -9.21 10.87 -0.92
CA PRO A 151 -8.50 11.50 -2.01
C PRO A 151 -7.18 10.77 -2.30
N ILE A 152 -6.76 10.82 -3.55
CA ILE A 152 -5.53 10.22 -4.05
C ILE A 152 -4.56 11.31 -4.53
N LEU A 153 -3.29 11.16 -4.19
CA LEU A 153 -2.18 12.00 -4.61
C LEU A 153 -1.19 11.14 -5.39
N LEU A 154 -0.79 11.61 -6.57
CA LEU A 154 0.22 10.99 -7.42
C LEU A 154 1.38 11.96 -7.60
N GLY A 155 2.58 11.50 -7.26
CA GLY A 155 3.84 12.21 -7.48
C GLY A 155 4.54 11.67 -8.72
N PHE A 156 5.09 12.56 -9.54
CA PHE A 156 5.86 12.25 -10.74
C PHE A 156 7.16 13.04 -10.75
N LYS A 157 8.21 12.43 -11.30
CA LYS A 157 9.50 13.04 -11.55
C LYS A 157 10.05 12.52 -12.86
N ASP A 158 10.52 13.43 -13.71
CA ASP A 158 11.02 13.09 -15.05
C ASP A 158 10.03 12.23 -15.85
N ASP A 159 8.74 12.61 -15.80
CA ASP A 159 7.58 11.92 -16.42
C ASP A 159 7.23 10.54 -15.81
N LEU A 160 7.98 10.02 -14.83
CA LEU A 160 7.69 8.73 -14.20
C LEU A 160 7.06 8.90 -12.83
N ILE A 161 6.12 8.02 -12.48
CA ILE A 161 5.53 8.01 -11.14
C ILE A 161 6.62 7.72 -10.08
N THR A 162 6.65 8.50 -9.01
CA THR A 162 7.53 8.27 -7.87
C THR A 162 6.76 7.65 -6.73
N GLN A 163 5.64 8.27 -6.36
CA GLN A 163 4.86 7.91 -5.19
C GLN A 163 3.37 8.06 -5.45
N LEU A 164 2.57 7.30 -4.72
CA LEU A 164 1.12 7.44 -4.68
C LEU A 164 0.67 7.37 -3.23
N ALA A 165 -0.17 8.29 -2.80
CA ALA A 165 -0.79 8.27 -1.47
C ALA A 165 -2.31 8.32 -1.60
N ILE A 166 -2.98 7.55 -0.75
CA ILE A 166 -4.43 7.57 -0.54
C ILE A 166 -4.65 8.06 0.88
N GLU A 167 -5.42 9.13 1.04
CA GLU A 167 -5.77 9.66 2.35
C GLU A 167 -7.15 9.18 2.78
N PHE A 168 -7.33 9.06 4.09
CA PHE A 168 -8.56 8.63 4.74
C PHE A 168 -8.97 9.69 5.75
N HIS A 169 -10.02 10.47 5.42
CA HIS A 169 -10.57 11.55 6.25
C HIS A 169 -11.93 11.17 6.82
#